data_AF-A0A819P0D3-F1
#
_entry.id   AF-A0A819P0D3-F1
#
_cell.length_a   1.000
_cell.length_b   1.000
_cell.length_c   1.000
_cell.angle_alpha   90.00
_cell.angle_beta   90.00
_cell.angle_gamma   90.00
#
_symmetry.space_group_name_H-M   'P 1'
#
loop_
_entity.id
_entity.type
_entity.pdbx_description
1 polymer ?
#
loop_
_entity_poly.entity_id
_entity_poly.type
_entity_poly.pdbx_seq_one_letter_code
_entity_poly.pdbx_strand_id
1 'polypeptide(L)'
;ATHATHFILVCTSLSTCCNDVVKPGNACCGNNGYYTSLYTCCNGDIELGNACCVNEGYYTSLSTCCNDVVKPGNACCGNNGYYTSLYTCCNGDIELGNACCGSKGYYKPLYTCCNGVIKPSSEC
;
A
#
# COMPACT_ATOMS: atom_id res chain seq x y z
N ALA A 1 36.06 -40.09 21.29
CA ALA A 1 34.65 -40.24 21.71
C ALA A 1 33.88 -38.98 21.30
N THR A 2 33.04 -39.14 20.27
CA THR A 2 31.86 -38.33 19.88
C THR A 2 31.80 -36.85 20.31
N HIS A 3 32.14 -35.94 19.39
CA HIS A 3 31.63 -34.56 19.43
C HIS A 3 30.72 -34.36 18.21
N ALA A 4 29.45 -34.16 18.50
CA ALA A 4 28.34 -34.15 17.57
C ALA A 4 28.55 -33.16 16.41
N THR A 5 28.18 -33.59 15.21
CA THR A 5 28.07 -32.77 14.00
C THR A 5 27.05 -31.66 14.22
N HIS A 6 27.50 -30.48 14.63
CA HIS A 6 26.71 -29.25 14.63
C HIS A 6 26.53 -28.80 13.17
N PHE A 7 25.45 -29.28 12.55
CA PHE A 7 24.94 -28.76 11.29
C PHE A 7 24.62 -27.28 11.52
N ILE A 8 25.47 -26.38 10.99
CA ILE A 8 25.23 -24.94 11.08
C ILE A 8 23.87 -24.69 10.44
N LEU A 9 22.92 -24.23 11.26
CA LEU A 9 21.58 -23.84 10.86
C LEU A 9 21.70 -22.55 10.04
N VAL A 10 22.10 -22.64 8.77
CA VAL A 10 22.32 -21.45 7.94
C VAL A 10 20.95 -20.90 7.53
N CYS A 11 20.49 -19.87 8.22
CA CYS A 11 19.38 -19.04 7.74
C CYS A 11 19.89 -18.33 6.46
N THR A 12 19.41 -18.75 5.29
CA THR A 12 19.80 -18.25 3.95
C THR A 12 18.71 -17.35 3.38
N SER A 13 18.88 -16.80 2.16
CA SER A 13 17.81 -16.09 1.47
C SER A 13 16.57 -16.97 1.17
N LEU A 14 16.70 -18.31 1.24
CA LEU A 14 15.61 -19.25 1.02
C LEU A 14 14.97 -19.76 2.33
N SER A 15 15.64 -19.54 3.47
CA SER A 15 15.20 -20.06 4.78
C SER A 15 15.49 -19.08 5.90
N THR A 16 14.52 -18.90 6.79
CA THR A 16 14.64 -18.05 7.97
C THR A 16 14.50 -18.91 9.23
N CYS A 17 14.92 -18.37 10.36
CA CYS A 17 14.86 -19.07 11.64
C CYS A 17 13.82 -18.36 12.51
N CYS A 18 12.66 -18.99 12.71
CA CYS A 18 11.58 -18.46 13.53
C CYS A 18 11.49 -19.28 14.83
N ASN A 19 11.81 -18.65 15.96
CA ASN A 19 11.88 -19.30 17.28
C ASN A 19 12.75 -20.56 17.28
N ASP A 20 14.00 -20.42 16.84
CA ASP A 20 15.01 -21.49 16.76
C ASP A 20 14.67 -22.66 15.81
N VAL A 21 13.58 -22.56 15.04
CA VAL A 21 13.17 -23.54 14.04
C VAL A 21 13.34 -22.95 12.64
N VAL A 22 14.00 -23.71 11.75
CA VAL A 22 14.12 -23.33 10.33
C VAL A 22 12.77 -23.39 9.64
N LYS A 23 12.44 -22.33 8.93
CA LYS A 23 11.23 -22.19 8.12
C LYS A 23 11.58 -21.73 6.70
N PRO A 24 10.80 -22.13 5.68
CA PRO A 24 10.95 -21.56 4.36
C PRO A 24 10.65 -20.05 4.40
N GLY A 25 11.34 -19.27 3.58
CA GLY A 25 11.15 -17.82 3.53
C GLY A 25 12.37 -17.02 3.96
N ASN A 26 12.21 -15.70 3.99
CA ASN A 26 13.24 -14.74 4.37
C ASN A 26 12.79 -13.80 5.50
N ALA A 27 11.58 -13.99 6.04
CA ALA A 27 11.06 -13.27 7.21
C ALA A 27 10.12 -14.16 8.04
N CYS A 28 9.89 -13.78 9.30
CA CYS A 28 9.04 -14.52 10.23
C CYS A 28 7.76 -13.73 10.57
N CYS A 29 6.64 -14.43 10.61
CA CYS A 29 5.38 -13.97 11.16
C CYS A 29 4.98 -14.94 12.28
N GLY A 30 5.26 -14.55 13.52
CA GLY A 30 5.22 -15.48 14.66
C GLY A 30 6.16 -16.68 14.45
N ASN A 31 5.61 -17.88 14.49
CA ASN A 31 6.33 -19.14 14.29
C ASN A 31 6.48 -19.57 12.81
N ASN A 32 5.94 -18.80 11.88
CA ASN A 32 5.89 -19.16 10.46
C ASN A 32 6.88 -18.30 9.66
N GLY A 33 7.63 -18.93 8.75
CA GLY A 33 8.44 -18.22 7.77
C GLY A 33 7.63 -17.88 6.52
N TYR A 34 7.95 -16.77 5.87
CA TYR A 34 7.32 -16.35 4.61
C TYR A 34 8.30 -15.62 3.68
N TYR A 35 7.95 -15.50 2.41
CA TYR A 35 8.72 -14.75 1.41
C TYR A 35 8.17 -13.34 1.28
N THR A 36 8.97 -12.34 1.68
CA THR A 36 8.60 -10.91 1.62
C THR A 36 8.38 -10.36 0.21
N SER A 37 8.75 -11.13 -0.83
CA SER A 37 8.49 -10.78 -2.22
C SER A 37 7.00 -10.84 -2.60
N LEU A 38 6.20 -11.61 -1.86
CA LEU A 38 4.78 -11.83 -2.15
C LEU A 38 3.88 -11.61 -0.94
N TYR A 39 4.42 -11.77 0.28
CA TYR A 39 3.64 -11.77 1.50
C TYR A 39 4.16 -10.74 2.51
N THR A 40 3.29 -10.37 3.43
CA THR A 40 3.57 -9.52 4.59
C THR A 40 2.97 -10.16 5.85
N CYS A 41 3.40 -9.73 7.04
CA CYS A 41 2.84 -10.19 8.31
C CYS A 41 1.91 -9.10 8.86
N CYS A 42 0.61 -9.37 8.94
CA CYS A 42 -0.40 -8.45 9.46
C CYS A 42 -1.01 -9.04 10.73
N ASN A 43 -0.76 -8.38 11.88
CA ASN A 43 -1.28 -8.79 13.19
C ASN A 43 -1.10 -10.28 13.55
N GLY A 44 0.00 -10.89 13.07
CA GLY A 44 0.36 -12.27 13.37
C GLY A 44 0.00 -13.28 12.28
N ASP A 45 -0.76 -12.86 11.26
CA ASP A 45 -1.12 -13.68 10.11
C ASP A 45 -0.32 -13.28 8.87
N ILE A 46 0.00 -14.28 8.03
CA ILE A 46 0.73 -14.07 6.76
C ILE A 46 -0.30 -13.74 5.68
N GLU A 47 -0.21 -12.54 5.15
CA GLU A 47 -1.13 -12.01 4.17
C GLU A 47 -0.45 -11.72 2.83
N LEU A 48 -1.18 -11.78 1.73
CA LEU A 48 -0.66 -11.46 0.40
C LEU A 48 -0.47 -9.93 0.29
N GLY A 49 0.69 -9.49 -0.19
CA GLY A 49 0.99 -8.07 -0.39
C GLY A 49 2.30 -7.62 0.23
N ASN A 50 2.49 -6.31 0.26
CA ASN A 50 3.68 -5.65 0.79
C ASN A 50 3.39 -4.60 1.89
N ALA A 51 2.12 -4.46 2.28
CA ALA A 51 1.68 -3.58 3.36
C ALA A 51 0.42 -4.17 4.04
N CYS A 52 0.13 -3.68 5.24
CA CYS A 52 -1.02 -4.10 6.04
C CYS A 52 -2.02 -2.96 6.19
N CYS A 53 -3.31 -3.29 6.07
CA CYS A 53 -4.43 -2.47 6.46
C CYS A 53 -5.15 -3.19 7.60
N VAL A 54 -4.79 -2.86 8.83
CA VAL A 54 -5.15 -3.63 10.03
C VAL A 54 -4.69 -5.08 9.90
N ASN A 55 -5.60 -6.01 9.59
CA ASN A 55 -5.32 -7.44 9.45
C ASN A 55 -5.18 -7.88 7.99
N GLU A 56 -5.51 -7.02 7.02
CA GLU A 56 -5.55 -7.39 5.60
C GLU A 56 -4.26 -6.95 4.89
N GLY A 57 -3.59 -7.87 4.20
CA GLY A 57 -2.47 -7.54 3.34
C GLY A 57 -2.92 -6.93 2.01
N TYR A 58 -2.14 -6.00 1.48
CA TYR A 58 -2.39 -5.42 0.16
C TYR A 58 -1.11 -5.02 -0.56
N TYR A 59 -1.20 -4.84 -1.88
CA TYR A 59 -0.13 -4.28 -2.70
C TYR A 59 -0.31 -2.76 -2.83
N THR A 60 0.65 -2.00 -2.32
CA THR A 60 0.65 -0.51 -2.39
C THR A 60 0.69 0.04 -3.81
N SER A 61 1.06 -0.77 -4.80
CA SER A 61 1.03 -0.41 -6.22
C SER A 61 -0.39 -0.42 -6.81
N LEU A 62 -1.35 -1.11 -6.19
CA LEU A 62 -2.70 -1.29 -6.68
C LEU A 62 -3.75 -0.66 -5.77
N SER A 63 -3.48 -0.64 -4.47
CA SER A 63 -4.44 -0.31 -3.43
C SER A 63 -3.82 0.54 -2.32
N THR A 64 -4.68 1.14 -1.51
CA THR A 64 -4.34 1.93 -0.32
C THR A 64 -5.27 1.54 0.84
N CYS A 65 -4.88 1.85 2.07
CA CYS A 65 -5.70 1.63 3.26
C CYS A 65 -6.45 2.93 3.61
N CYS A 66 -7.78 2.94 3.47
CA CYS A 66 -8.63 4.08 3.80
C CYS A 66 -9.58 3.71 4.93
N ASN A 67 -9.40 4.34 6.10
CA ASN A 67 -10.20 4.07 7.31
C ASN A 67 -10.31 2.56 7.58
N ASP A 68 -9.15 1.92 7.73
CA ASP A 68 -9.00 0.51 8.08
C ASP A 68 -9.55 -0.49 7.05
N VAL A 69 -9.88 -0.04 5.84
CA VAL A 69 -10.32 -0.90 4.73
C VAL A 69 -9.43 -0.70 3.51
N VAL A 70 -9.00 -1.81 2.89
CA VAL A 70 -8.27 -1.77 1.62
C VAL A 70 -9.18 -1.27 0.50
N LYS A 71 -8.72 -0.26 -0.23
CA LYS A 71 -9.42 0.33 -1.38
C LYS A 71 -8.50 0.39 -2.59
N PRO A 72 -9.03 0.21 -3.82
CA PRO A 72 -8.24 0.42 -5.02
C PRO A 72 -7.80 1.89 -5.11
N GLY A 73 -6.57 2.13 -5.55
CA GLY A 73 -6.02 3.49 -5.63
C GLY A 73 -4.73 3.66 -4.86
N ASN A 74 -4.18 4.86 -4.90
CA ASN A 74 -2.95 5.25 -4.20
C ASN A 74 -3.16 6.44 -3.24
N ALA A 75 -4.40 6.93 -3.10
CA ALA A 75 -4.77 7.97 -2.14
C ALA A 75 -6.21 7.76 -1.66
N CYS A 76 -6.55 8.38 -0.52
CA CYS A 76 -7.87 8.31 0.09
C CYS A 76 -8.60 9.64 -0.01
N CYS A 77 -9.89 9.57 -0.34
CA CYS A 77 -10.85 10.66 -0.24
C CYS A 77 -11.98 10.18 0.68
N GLY A 78 -11.88 10.54 1.96
CA GLY A 78 -12.69 9.91 3.00
C GLY A 78 -12.46 8.40 3.05
N ASN A 79 -13.55 7.62 2.96
CA ASN A 79 -13.52 6.16 2.97
C ASN A 79 -13.20 5.52 1.60
N ASN A 80 -13.01 6.32 0.55
CA ASN A 80 -12.84 5.83 -0.81
C ASN A 80 -11.39 5.98 -1.26
N GLY A 81 -10.86 4.94 -1.90
CA GLY A 81 -9.57 5.01 -2.60
C GLY A 81 -9.74 5.59 -4.00
N TYR A 82 -8.73 6.29 -4.50
CA TYR A 82 -8.68 6.78 -5.87
C TYR A 82 -7.26 6.79 -6.42
N TYR A 83 -7.14 6.82 -7.76
CA TYR A 83 -5.85 6.96 -8.45
C TYR A 83 -5.57 8.43 -8.74
N THR A 84 -4.54 8.99 -8.11
CA THR A 84 -4.13 10.41 -8.26
C THR A 84 -3.65 10.77 -9.67
N SER A 85 -3.43 9.78 -10.53
CA SER A 85 -3.07 9.99 -11.94
C SER A 85 -4.22 10.58 -12.77
N LEU A 86 -5.47 10.36 -12.36
CA LEU A 86 -6.67 10.80 -13.08
C LEU A 86 -7.62 11.63 -12.22
N TYR A 87 -7.60 11.44 -10.90
CA TYR A 87 -8.58 12.01 -10.00
C TYR A 87 -7.91 12.81 -8.88
N THR A 88 -8.71 13.69 -8.28
CA THR A 88 -8.36 14.50 -7.10
C THR A 88 -9.51 14.43 -6.09
N CYS A 89 -9.23 14.64 -4.81
CA CYS A 89 -10.26 14.75 -3.77
C CYS A 89 -10.60 16.23 -3.55
N CYS A 90 -11.82 16.64 -3.84
CA CYS A 90 -12.31 18.01 -3.67
C CYS A 90 -13.49 18.02 -2.70
N ASN A 91 -13.33 18.65 -1.53
CA ASN A 91 -14.36 18.72 -0.49
C ASN A 91 -14.97 17.36 -0.09
N GLY A 92 -14.16 16.29 -0.13
CA GLY A 92 -14.60 14.94 0.23
C GLY A 92 -15.14 14.10 -0.92
N ASP A 93 -15.28 14.67 -2.12
CA ASP A 93 -15.70 13.97 -3.32
C ASP A 93 -14.51 13.70 -4.26
N ILE A 94 -14.51 12.54 -4.90
CA ILE A 94 -13.52 12.17 -5.92
C ILE A 94 -13.97 12.80 -7.25
N GLU A 95 -13.14 13.70 -7.77
CA GLU A 95 -13.41 14.45 -8.99
C GLU A 95 -12.30 14.20 -10.02
N LEU A 96 -12.64 14.29 -11.31
CA LEU A 96 -11.68 14.13 -12.40
C LEU A 96 -10.74 15.33 -12.46
N GLY A 97 -9.44 15.10 -12.59
CA GLY A 97 -8.43 16.15 -12.67
C GLY A 97 -7.34 16.04 -11.60
N ASN A 98 -6.53 17.09 -11.50
CA ASN A 98 -5.39 17.16 -10.57
C ASN A 98 -5.38 18.44 -9.72
N ALA A 99 -6.47 19.22 -9.75
CA ALA A 99 -6.67 20.42 -8.96
C ALA A 99 -8.16 20.62 -8.67
N CYS A 100 -8.47 21.37 -7.61
CA CYS A 100 -9.85 21.67 -7.19
C CYS A 100 -10.19 23.16 -7.39
N CYS A 101 -11.39 23.41 -7.88
CA CYS A 101 -12.05 24.71 -7.89
C CYS A 101 -13.35 24.59 -7.08
N GLY A 102 -13.29 24.90 -5.79
CA GLY A 102 -14.34 24.51 -4.84
C GLY A 102 -14.45 22.98 -4.76
N SER A 103 -15.66 22.43 -4.91
CA SER A 103 -15.90 20.98 -4.93
C SER A 103 -15.70 20.33 -6.30
N LYS A 104 -15.20 21.04 -7.31
CA LYS A 104 -15.05 20.51 -8.68
C LYS A 104 -13.59 20.30 -9.04
N GLY A 105 -13.28 19.13 -9.59
CA GLY A 105 -11.96 18.81 -10.13
C GLY A 105 -11.74 19.44 -11.51
N TYR A 106 -10.50 19.75 -11.83
CA TYR A 106 -10.08 20.15 -13.17
C TYR A 106 -8.64 19.75 -13.47
N TYR A 107 -8.30 19.68 -14.75
CA TYR A 107 -6.93 19.47 -15.21
C TYR A 107 -6.21 20.80 -15.32
N LYS A 108 -5.32 21.09 -14.37
CA LYS A 108 -4.51 22.34 -14.31
C LYS A 108 -3.75 22.69 -15.60
N PRO A 109 -3.27 21.72 -16.42
CA PRO A 109 -2.64 22.07 -17.70
C PRO A 109 -3.60 22.73 -18.71
N LEU A 110 -4.90 22.42 -18.64
CA LEU A 110 -5.92 22.88 -19.58
C LEU A 110 -6.78 24.02 -19.02
N TYR A 111 -6.95 24.07 -17.71
CA TYR A 111 -7.86 24.99 -17.05
C TYR A 111 -7.23 25.65 -15.82
N THR A 112 -7.84 26.75 -15.38
CA THR A 112 -7.52 27.49 -14.15
C THR A 112 -8.80 27.80 -13.37
N CYS A 113 -8.67 28.09 -12.07
CA CYS A 113 -9.80 28.42 -11.21
C CYS A 113 -9.75 29.90 -10.81
N CYS A 114 -10.80 30.65 -11.13
CA CYS A 114 -10.82 32.09 -10.95
C CYS A 114 -12.12 32.53 -10.30
N ASN A 115 -12.01 33.05 -9.09
CA ASN A 115 -13.15 33.42 -8.25
C ASN A 115 -14.19 32.27 -8.15
N GLY A 116 -13.70 31.02 -8.07
CA GLY A 116 -14.54 29.83 -7.98
C GLY A 116 -15.09 29.29 -9.30
N VAL A 117 -14.68 29.85 -10.46
CA VAL A 117 -15.10 29.39 -11.79
C VAL A 117 -13.93 28.79 -12.55
N ILE A 118 -14.13 27.61 -13.13
CA ILE A 118 -13.13 26.94 -13.97
C ILE A 118 -13.16 27.59 -15.37
N LYS A 119 -11.99 28.02 -15.86
CA LYS A 119 -11.79 28.67 -17.16
C LYS A 119 -10.61 28.03 -17.90
N PRO A 120 -10.49 28.17 -19.25
CA PRO A 120 -9.27 27.81 -19.96
C PRO A 120 -8.03 28.41 -19.30
N SER A 121 -6.90 27.70 -19.30
CA SER A 121 -5.69 28.13 -18.59
C SER A 121 -5.13 29.48 -19.05
N SER A 122 -5.41 29.88 -20.29
CA SER A 122 -5.08 31.20 -20.85
C SER A 122 -6.00 32.33 -20.40
N GLU A 123 -7.06 32.02 -19.66
CA GLU A 123 -8.13 32.95 -19.33
C GLU A 123 -8.22 33.11 -17.81
N CYS A 124 -7.22 33.78 -17.25
CA CYS A 124 -7.17 34.58 -16.03
C CYS A 124 -5.83 35.32 -15.96
#